data_AF-A0A2T1CQU9-F1
#
_entry.id   AF-A0A2T1CQU9-F1
#
_cell.length_a   1.000
_cell.length_b   1.000
_cell.length_c   1.000
_cell.angle_alpha   90.00
_cell.angle_beta   90.00
_cell.angle_gamma   90.00
#
_symmetry.space_group_name_H-M   'P 1'
#
loop_
_entity.id
_entity.type
_entity.pdbx_description
1 polymer ?
#
loop_
_entity_poly.entity_id
_entity_poly.type
_entity_poly.pdbx_seq_one_letter_code
_entity_poly.pdbx_strand_id
1 'polypeptide(L)'
;MKQLISSVFDSFSKQIHGLGKVYVPICSIIFSVWLIEKFSRISVYELVADSNEIGRIAPYAGAVSNFGLLLLCCAASICFFSSYLIDANNKHDEKWKLFFKCSGYFVLLLLIDDTFQLHENFSTLLFGADANISVTDHKLQNILEATVFTLYVSLFFFYGFYFRKLIYRTEILVLILALVFFFMSLVVDVLPENMKGHYILEEGFKLLGIASLMTYYVKACYQKAKKLL
;
A
#
# COMPACT_ATOMS: atom_id res chain seq x y z
N MET A 1 -1.66 -10.71 -48.16
CA MET A 1 -1.47 -11.92 -47.33
C MET A 1 -0.20 -11.85 -46.46
N LYS A 2 1.02 -11.67 -47.00
CA LYS A 2 2.25 -11.51 -46.18
C LYS A 2 2.22 -10.35 -45.17
N GLN A 3 1.71 -9.17 -45.56
CA GLN A 3 1.55 -8.01 -44.65
C GLN A 3 0.53 -8.24 -43.53
N LEU A 4 -0.52 -9.03 -43.81
CA LEU A 4 -1.55 -9.35 -42.82
C LEU A 4 -0.98 -10.30 -41.76
N ILE A 5 -0.22 -11.31 -42.20
CA ILE A 5 0.48 -12.27 -41.33
C ILE A 5 1.54 -11.58 -40.47
N SER A 6 2.34 -10.66 -41.04
CA SER A 6 3.33 -9.91 -40.25
C SER A 6 2.70 -8.97 -39.21
N SER A 7 1.58 -8.31 -39.55
CA SER A 7 0.85 -7.46 -38.61
C SER A 7 0.23 -8.24 -37.44
N VAL A 8 -0.28 -9.44 -37.70
CA VAL A 8 -0.82 -10.34 -36.67
C VAL A 8 0.31 -10.85 -35.78
N PHE A 9 1.46 -11.22 -36.36
CA PHE A 9 2.62 -11.68 -35.61
C PHE A 9 3.21 -10.59 -34.70
N ASP A 10 3.32 -9.35 -35.19
CA ASP A 10 3.78 -8.22 -34.40
C ASP A 10 2.82 -7.86 -33.26
N SER A 11 1.51 -7.93 -33.51
CA SER A 11 0.48 -7.72 -32.48
C SER A 11 0.55 -8.81 -31.40
N PHE A 12 0.68 -10.07 -31.81
CA PHE A 12 0.79 -11.22 -30.92
C PHE A 12 2.08 -11.17 -30.08
N SER A 13 3.22 -10.83 -30.70
CA SER A 13 4.49 -10.64 -30.00
C SER A 13 4.42 -9.53 -28.94
N LYS A 14 3.78 -8.39 -29.27
CA LYS A 14 3.55 -7.30 -28.30
C LYS A 14 2.66 -7.73 -27.14
N GLN A 15 1.62 -8.53 -27.39
CA GLN A 15 0.76 -9.09 -26.35
C GLN A 15 1.52 -10.04 -25.44
N ILE A 16 2.33 -10.97 -25.99
CA ILE A 16 3.18 -11.87 -25.20
C ILE A 16 4.15 -11.08 -24.31
N HIS A 17 4.81 -10.06 -24.85
CA HIS A 17 5.68 -9.19 -24.03
C HIS A 17 4.91 -8.47 -22.93
N GLY A 18 3.67 -8.04 -23.20
CA GLY A 18 2.78 -7.47 -22.19
C GLY A 18 2.45 -8.46 -21.07
N LEU A 19 2.06 -9.69 -21.44
CA LEU A 19 1.78 -10.77 -20.49
C LEU A 19 3.02 -11.13 -19.66
N GLY A 20 4.21 -11.15 -20.27
CA GLY A 20 5.47 -11.38 -19.58
C GLY A 20 5.69 -10.40 -18.42
N LYS A 21 5.36 -9.11 -18.60
CA LYS A 21 5.50 -8.10 -17.53
C LYS A 21 4.56 -8.34 -16.34
N VAL A 22 3.47 -9.07 -16.53
CA VAL A 22 2.49 -9.40 -15.48
C VAL A 22 2.85 -10.72 -14.80
N TYR A 23 3.11 -11.76 -15.58
CA TYR A 23 3.34 -13.09 -15.02
C TYR A 23 4.73 -13.25 -14.42
N VAL A 24 5.76 -12.55 -14.91
CA VAL A 24 7.11 -12.64 -14.33
C VAL A 24 7.10 -12.26 -12.85
N PRO A 25 6.57 -11.10 -12.41
CA PRO A 25 6.48 -10.77 -10.98
C PRO A 25 5.69 -11.79 -10.15
N ILE A 26 4.57 -12.30 -10.67
CA ILE A 26 3.75 -13.30 -9.95
C ILE A 26 4.52 -14.60 -9.78
N CYS A 27 5.15 -15.09 -10.85
CA CYS A 27 6.01 -16.27 -10.78
C CYS A 27 7.21 -16.04 -9.86
N SER A 28 7.78 -14.83 -9.81
CA SER A 28 8.84 -14.49 -8.87
C SER A 28 8.37 -14.55 -7.42
N ILE A 29 7.14 -14.14 -7.10
CA ILE A 29 6.54 -14.26 -5.76
C ILE A 29 6.40 -15.74 -5.38
N ILE A 30 5.83 -16.56 -6.27
CA ILE A 30 5.69 -18.00 -6.02
C ILE A 30 7.07 -18.67 -5.84
N PHE A 31 8.05 -18.28 -6.66
CA PHE A 31 9.42 -18.77 -6.53
C PHE A 31 10.08 -18.33 -5.23
N SER A 32 9.82 -17.10 -4.75
CA SER A 32 10.31 -16.65 -3.45
C SER A 32 9.72 -17.42 -2.28
N VAL A 33 8.45 -17.84 -2.35
CA VAL A 33 7.83 -18.71 -1.33
C VAL A 33 8.60 -20.03 -1.23
N TRP A 34 8.90 -20.65 -2.37
CA TRP A 34 9.72 -21.87 -2.42
C TRP A 34 11.14 -21.67 -1.89
N LEU A 35 11.77 -20.51 -2.15
CA LEU A 35 13.07 -20.18 -1.58
C LEU A 35 12.99 -19.99 -0.05
N ILE A 36 11.98 -19.27 0.45
CA ILE A 36 11.81 -19.00 1.89
C ILE A 36 11.63 -20.31 2.65
N GLU A 37 10.83 -21.25 2.15
CA GLU A 37 10.69 -22.60 2.72
C GLU A 37 12.05 -23.30 2.88
N LYS A 38 12.93 -23.20 1.87
CA LYS A 38 14.22 -23.88 1.90
C LYS A 38 15.21 -23.26 2.90
N PHE A 39 15.15 -21.95 3.09
CA PHE A 39 16.09 -21.20 3.94
C PHE A 39 15.55 -20.89 5.34
N SER A 40 14.26 -21.07 5.57
CA SER A 40 13.58 -20.75 6.83
C SER A 40 12.89 -21.99 7.40
N ARG A 41 12.52 -21.96 8.69
CA ARG A 41 11.74 -23.04 9.32
C ARG A 41 10.22 -22.91 9.07
N ILE A 42 9.81 -22.04 8.14
CA ILE A 42 8.41 -21.71 7.85
C ILE A 42 7.87 -22.69 6.81
N SER A 43 6.71 -23.26 7.07
CA SER A 43 6.07 -24.18 6.14
C SER A 43 5.49 -23.47 4.91
N VAL A 44 5.42 -24.14 3.76
CA VAL A 44 4.73 -23.60 2.57
C VAL A 44 3.27 -23.27 2.89
N TYR A 45 2.64 -24.08 3.75
CA TYR A 45 1.25 -23.84 4.16
C TYR A 45 1.09 -22.49 4.87
N GLU A 46 2.00 -22.14 5.79
CA GLU A 46 1.98 -20.83 6.46
C GLU A 46 2.23 -19.65 5.51
N LEU A 47 2.92 -19.85 4.39
CA LEU A 47 3.22 -18.79 3.41
C LEU A 47 2.11 -18.60 2.36
N VAL A 48 1.25 -19.60 2.16
CA VAL A 48 0.27 -19.62 1.05
C VAL A 48 -1.17 -19.63 1.54
N ALA A 49 -1.45 -20.25 2.69
CA ALA A 49 -2.79 -20.29 3.24
C ALA A 49 -3.24 -18.92 3.77
N ASP A 50 -4.55 -18.72 3.83
CA ASP A 50 -5.15 -17.51 4.40
C ASP A 50 -4.82 -17.42 5.91
N SER A 51 -4.49 -16.23 6.41
CA SER A 51 -4.26 -15.98 7.83
C SER A 51 -5.42 -16.43 8.72
N ASN A 52 -6.66 -16.34 8.23
CA ASN A 52 -7.84 -16.82 8.94
C ASN A 52 -7.88 -18.36 9.06
N GLU A 53 -7.41 -19.06 8.02
CA GLU A 53 -7.33 -20.53 7.99
C GLU A 53 -6.23 -21.03 8.94
N ILE A 54 -5.05 -20.40 8.86
CA ILE A 54 -3.90 -20.67 9.75
C ILE A 54 -4.30 -20.43 11.21
N GLY A 55 -4.93 -19.29 11.48
CA GLY A 55 -5.38 -18.90 12.83
C GLY A 55 -6.60 -19.67 13.34
N ARG A 56 -7.28 -20.44 12.49
CA ARG A 56 -8.59 -21.08 12.78
C ARG A 56 -9.61 -20.09 13.37
N ILE A 57 -9.56 -18.86 12.90
CA ILE A 57 -10.43 -17.76 13.36
C ILE A 57 -11.61 -17.59 12.41
N ALA A 58 -12.61 -16.83 12.86
CA ALA A 58 -13.83 -16.63 12.08
C ALA A 58 -13.53 -15.90 10.74
N PRO A 59 -14.24 -16.20 9.64
CA PRO A 59 -13.98 -15.60 8.33
C PRO A 59 -14.14 -14.07 8.26
N TYR A 60 -14.81 -13.48 9.25
CA TYR A 60 -15.00 -12.03 9.36
C TYR A 60 -13.97 -11.35 10.26
N ALA A 61 -12.98 -12.09 10.79
CA ALA A 61 -11.90 -11.51 11.55
C ALA A 61 -11.14 -10.48 10.69
N GLY A 62 -10.88 -9.31 11.26
CA GLY A 62 -10.21 -8.22 10.56
C GLY A 62 -11.02 -7.60 9.40
N ALA A 63 -12.34 -7.84 9.29
CA ALA A 63 -13.13 -7.36 8.15
C ALA A 63 -12.99 -5.85 7.88
N VAL A 64 -12.99 -5.02 8.92
CA VAL A 64 -12.82 -3.55 8.80
C VAL A 64 -11.44 -3.19 8.23
N SER A 65 -10.38 -3.78 8.78
CA SER A 65 -9.01 -3.61 8.28
C SER A 65 -8.89 -4.08 6.83
N ASN A 66 -9.46 -5.24 6.48
CA ASN A 66 -9.49 -5.76 5.11
C ASN A 66 -10.18 -4.80 4.12
N PHE A 67 -11.27 -4.13 4.52
CA PHE A 67 -11.86 -3.07 3.70
C PHE A 67 -10.90 -1.88 3.49
N GLY A 68 -10.15 -1.50 4.53
CA GLY A 68 -9.07 -0.53 4.44
C GLY A 68 -8.01 -0.93 3.40
N LEU A 69 -7.53 -2.17 3.45
CA LEU A 69 -6.56 -2.71 2.47
C LEU A 69 -7.07 -2.63 1.03
N LEU A 70 -8.35 -2.98 0.80
CA LEU A 70 -8.97 -2.88 -0.52
C LEU A 70 -9.00 -1.43 -1.03
N LEU A 71 -9.35 -0.47 -0.16
CA LEU A 71 -9.36 0.96 -0.52
C LEU A 71 -7.96 1.49 -0.81
N LEU A 72 -6.94 1.07 -0.04
CA LEU A 72 -5.54 1.40 -0.32
C LEU A 72 -5.08 0.81 -1.65
N CYS A 73 -5.47 -0.44 -1.96
CA CYS A 73 -5.19 -1.07 -3.25
C CYS A 73 -5.82 -0.30 -4.42
N CYS A 74 -7.09 0.12 -4.28
CA CYS A 74 -7.75 0.99 -5.27
C CYS A 74 -7.02 2.33 -5.43
N ALA A 75 -6.61 2.97 -4.33
CA ALA A 75 -5.89 4.23 -4.35
C ALA A 75 -4.50 4.13 -5.00
N ALA A 76 -3.74 3.06 -4.73
CA ALA A 76 -2.46 2.80 -5.39
C ALA A 76 -2.66 2.55 -6.90
N SER A 77 -3.66 1.73 -7.25
CA SER A 77 -3.99 1.37 -8.63
C SER A 77 -4.39 2.59 -9.46
N ILE A 78 -5.26 3.47 -8.94
CA ILE A 78 -5.67 4.68 -9.68
C ILE A 78 -4.48 5.63 -9.87
N CYS A 79 -3.57 5.72 -8.90
CA CYS A 79 -2.36 6.52 -9.01
C CYS A 79 -1.44 5.98 -10.12
N PHE A 80 -1.13 4.68 -10.13
CA PHE A 80 -0.31 4.10 -11.19
C PHE A 80 -0.96 4.22 -12.57
N PHE A 81 -2.27 3.98 -12.65
CA PHE A 81 -3.02 4.14 -13.90
C PHE A 81 -2.97 5.58 -14.42
N SER A 82 -3.15 6.57 -13.53
CA SER A 82 -3.06 7.99 -13.87
C SER A 82 -1.68 8.39 -14.36
N SER A 83 -0.62 7.87 -13.71
CA SER A 83 0.75 8.09 -14.15
C SER A 83 0.99 7.54 -15.56
N TYR A 84 0.42 6.38 -15.89
CA TYR A 84 0.54 5.78 -17.22
C TYR A 84 -0.27 6.56 -18.27
N LEU A 85 -1.49 6.99 -17.94
CA LEU A 85 -2.35 7.76 -18.84
C LEU A 85 -1.70 9.10 -19.25
N ILE A 86 -1.03 9.78 -18.31
CA ILE A 86 -0.34 11.05 -18.58
C ILE A 86 0.88 10.83 -19.49
N ASP A 87 1.61 9.74 -19.30
CA ASP A 87 2.79 9.38 -20.11
C ASP A 87 2.43 9.20 -21.59
N ALA A 88 1.25 8.64 -21.88
CA ALA A 88 0.78 8.41 -23.23
C ALA A 88 0.43 9.70 -24.00
N ASN A 89 0.02 10.77 -23.30
CA ASN A 89 -0.63 11.92 -23.92
C ASN A 89 0.20 13.21 -23.96
N ASN A 90 1.13 13.45 -23.03
CA ASN A 90 1.88 14.73 -23.02
C ASN A 90 3.20 14.71 -22.22
N LYS A 91 4.33 15.03 -22.89
CA LYS A 91 5.66 15.19 -22.26
C LYS A 91 5.78 16.42 -21.34
N HIS A 92 4.87 17.39 -21.42
CA HIS A 92 4.93 18.61 -20.59
C HIS A 92 4.40 18.40 -19.16
N ASP A 93 3.82 17.24 -18.85
CA ASP A 93 3.19 16.94 -17.55
C ASP A 93 4.01 15.99 -16.67
N GLU A 94 5.33 15.90 -16.88
CA GLU A 94 6.24 15.03 -16.12
C GLU A 94 6.10 15.17 -14.59
N LYS A 95 5.83 16.37 -14.07
CA LYS A 95 5.60 16.56 -12.63
C LYS A 95 4.33 15.88 -12.12
N TRP A 96 3.25 15.88 -12.91
CA TRP A 96 2.01 15.19 -12.55
C TRP A 96 2.17 13.68 -12.64
N LYS A 97 2.87 13.20 -13.68
CA LYS A 97 3.25 11.79 -13.81
C LYS A 97 4.05 11.32 -12.59
N LEU A 98 5.11 12.05 -12.24
CA LEU A 98 5.94 11.72 -11.08
C LEU A 98 5.14 11.79 -9.77
N PHE A 99 4.25 12.79 -9.62
CA PHE A 99 3.35 12.89 -8.48
C PHE A 99 2.49 11.64 -8.32
N PHE A 100 1.76 11.22 -9.36
CA PHE A 100 0.93 10.02 -9.27
C PHE A 100 1.75 8.75 -9.08
N LYS A 101 2.91 8.64 -9.73
CA LYS A 101 3.81 7.48 -9.55
C LYS A 101 4.31 7.38 -8.10
N CYS A 102 4.83 8.48 -7.53
CA CYS A 102 5.27 8.52 -6.14
C CYS A 102 4.11 8.31 -5.16
N SER A 103 2.93 8.85 -5.46
CA SER A 103 1.71 8.63 -4.65
C SER A 103 1.31 7.15 -4.64
N GLY A 104 1.35 6.49 -5.80
CA GLY A 104 1.05 5.06 -5.92
C GLY A 104 2.03 4.22 -5.10
N TYR A 105 3.33 4.50 -5.15
CA TYR A 105 4.31 3.82 -4.30
C TYR A 105 4.13 4.12 -2.82
N PHE A 106 3.78 5.36 -2.46
CA PHE A 106 3.53 5.74 -1.07
C PHE A 106 2.32 4.99 -0.50
N VAL A 107 1.20 4.95 -1.23
CA VAL A 107 0.02 4.18 -0.83
C VAL A 107 0.30 2.68 -0.84
N LEU A 108 1.08 2.17 -1.79
CA LEU A 108 1.49 0.76 -1.80
C LEU A 108 2.36 0.41 -0.59
N LEU A 109 3.24 1.32 -0.15
CA LEU A 109 4.02 1.13 1.08
C LEU A 109 3.10 1.03 2.29
N LEU A 110 2.11 1.91 2.42
CA LEU A 110 1.10 1.83 3.49
C LEU A 110 0.27 0.54 3.43
N LEU A 111 -0.11 0.10 2.22
CA LEU A 111 -0.83 -1.16 2.01
C LEU A 111 0.00 -2.36 2.48
N ILE A 112 1.27 -2.44 2.09
CA ILE A 112 2.17 -3.51 2.50
C ILE A 112 2.39 -3.47 4.02
N ASP A 113 2.59 -2.28 4.58
CA ASP A 113 2.71 -2.08 6.02
C ASP A 113 1.50 -2.59 6.79
N ASP A 114 0.27 -2.18 6.44
CA ASP A 114 -0.94 -2.65 7.11
C ASP A 114 -1.20 -4.15 6.87
N THR A 115 -0.81 -4.70 5.72
CA THR A 115 -1.00 -6.14 5.42
C THR A 115 -0.11 -7.02 6.30
N PHE A 116 1.11 -6.58 6.58
CA PHE A 116 2.09 -7.35 7.36
C PHE A 116 2.33 -6.78 8.76
N GLN A 117 1.62 -5.73 9.14
CA GLN A 117 1.80 -4.95 10.37
C GLN A 117 3.27 -4.59 10.61
N LEU A 118 3.97 -4.09 9.59
CA LEU A 118 5.42 -3.88 9.68
C LEU A 118 5.79 -2.88 10.77
N HIS A 119 4.94 -1.89 11.02
CA HIS A 119 5.15 -0.89 12.08
C HIS A 119 5.02 -1.42 13.51
N GLU A 120 4.36 -2.57 13.72
CA GLU A 120 4.20 -3.20 15.05
C GLU A 120 5.07 -4.46 15.19
N ASN A 121 5.21 -5.23 14.12
CA ASN A 121 5.81 -6.57 14.13
C ASN A 121 7.16 -6.63 13.40
N PHE A 122 7.85 -5.49 13.27
CA PHE A 122 9.13 -5.41 12.55
C PHE A 122 10.20 -6.35 13.13
N SER A 123 10.24 -6.49 14.46
CA SER A 123 11.17 -7.36 15.17
C SER A 123 10.93 -8.84 14.83
N THR A 124 9.66 -9.27 14.83
CA THR A 124 9.25 -10.62 14.46
C THR A 124 9.59 -10.94 13.01
N LEU A 125 9.44 -9.97 12.10
CA LEU A 125 9.82 -10.13 10.70
C LEU A 125 11.34 -10.34 10.51
N LEU A 126 12.17 -9.57 11.22
CA LEU A 126 13.63 -9.63 11.06
C LEU A 126 14.28 -10.84 11.74
N PHE A 127 13.78 -11.23 12.92
CA PHE A 127 14.41 -12.25 13.75
C PHE A 127 13.64 -13.59 13.75
N GLY A 128 12.43 -13.63 13.20
CA GLY A 128 11.56 -14.80 13.14
C GLY A 128 10.70 -15.00 14.38
N ALA A 129 9.60 -15.74 14.25
CA ALA A 129 8.65 -16.02 15.33
C ALA A 129 9.27 -16.77 16.53
N ASP A 130 10.34 -17.53 16.30
CA ASP A 130 11.08 -18.29 17.32
C ASP A 130 12.15 -17.45 18.05
N ALA A 131 12.43 -16.24 17.60
CA ALA A 131 13.33 -15.35 18.32
C ALA A 131 12.62 -14.90 19.59
N ASN A 132 13.07 -15.39 20.75
CA ASN A 132 12.64 -15.01 22.10
C ASN A 132 12.93 -13.53 22.46
N ILE A 133 12.85 -12.61 21.48
CA ILE A 133 13.05 -11.18 21.64
C ILE A 133 11.78 -10.51 22.19
N SER A 134 10.58 -11.09 21.96
CA SER A 134 9.29 -10.52 22.40
C SER A 134 9.10 -10.35 23.92
N VAL A 135 9.98 -10.89 24.77
CA VAL A 135 9.79 -10.81 26.24
C VAL A 135 10.99 -10.23 26.99
N THR A 136 12.20 -10.21 26.40
CA THR A 136 13.42 -9.87 27.18
C THR A 136 13.95 -8.45 26.91
N ASP A 137 13.70 -7.86 25.73
CA ASP A 137 14.22 -6.54 25.35
C ASP A 137 13.14 -5.63 24.77
N HIS A 138 12.14 -5.25 25.59
CA HIS A 138 11.15 -4.21 25.25
C HIS A 138 11.80 -2.92 24.72
N LYS A 139 13.03 -2.62 25.14
CA LYS A 139 13.77 -1.44 24.68
C LYS A 139 14.17 -1.53 23.21
N LEU A 140 14.55 -2.71 22.72
CA LEU A 140 14.96 -2.90 21.32
C LEU A 140 13.75 -2.81 20.39
N GLN A 141 12.62 -3.43 20.77
CA GLN A 141 11.36 -3.36 20.03
C GLN A 141 10.89 -1.91 19.87
N ASN A 142 10.81 -1.15 20.98
CA ASN A 142 10.40 0.25 20.94
C ASN A 142 11.32 1.12 20.05
N ILE A 143 12.64 0.83 20.01
CA ILE A 143 13.57 1.55 19.12
C ILE A 143 13.28 1.23 17.66
N LEU A 144 13.00 -0.04 17.32
CA LEU A 144 12.68 -0.45 15.96
C LEU A 144 11.36 0.16 15.47
N GLU A 145 10.29 0.07 16.27
CA GLU A 145 9.00 0.68 15.98
C GLU A 145 9.14 2.20 15.79
N ALA A 146 9.81 2.89 16.72
CA ALA A 146 10.09 4.31 16.61
C ALA A 146 10.90 4.65 15.35
N THR A 147 11.82 3.79 14.93
CA THR A 147 12.61 3.97 13.71
C THR A 147 11.72 3.85 12.46
N VAL A 148 10.88 2.81 12.37
CA VAL A 148 9.94 2.62 11.26
C VAL A 148 8.98 3.81 11.17
N PHE A 149 8.39 4.22 12.30
CA PHE A 149 7.50 5.37 12.36
C PHE A 149 8.20 6.66 11.93
N THR A 150 9.42 6.91 12.42
CA THR A 150 10.23 8.09 12.04
C THR A 150 10.52 8.11 10.55
N LEU A 151 10.83 6.95 9.95
CA LEU A 151 11.05 6.84 8.50
C LEU A 151 9.79 7.16 7.71
N TYR A 152 8.62 6.66 8.12
CA TYR A 152 7.34 6.94 7.45
C TYR A 152 6.95 8.42 7.53
N VAL A 153 7.05 9.00 8.73
CA VAL A 153 6.79 10.43 8.93
C VAL A 153 7.75 11.29 8.10
N SER A 154 9.04 10.93 8.08
CA SER A 154 10.05 11.64 7.28
C SER A 154 9.76 11.54 5.78
N LEU A 155 9.41 10.35 5.29
CA LEU A 155 9.05 10.10 3.90
C LEU A 155 7.80 10.90 3.51
N PHE A 156 6.78 10.92 4.37
CA PHE A 156 5.56 11.69 4.18
C PHE A 156 5.84 13.19 4.08
N PHE A 157 6.65 13.74 5.00
CA PHE A 157 7.04 15.16 4.95
C PHE A 157 7.88 15.50 3.71
N PHE A 158 8.83 14.65 3.34
CA PHE A 158 9.62 14.84 2.14
C PHE A 158 8.73 14.83 0.88
N TYR A 159 7.83 13.86 0.76
CA TYR A 159 6.85 13.78 -0.31
C TYR A 159 5.97 15.05 -0.37
N GLY A 160 5.40 15.46 0.77
CA GLY A 160 4.56 16.64 0.87
C GLY A 160 5.30 17.92 0.48
N PHE A 161 6.55 18.08 0.94
CA PHE A 161 7.39 19.22 0.59
C PHE A 161 7.74 19.25 -0.90
N TYR A 162 8.15 18.11 -1.47
CA TYR A 162 8.52 17.99 -2.87
C TYR A 162 7.34 18.32 -3.80
N PHE A 163 6.15 17.79 -3.50
CA PHE A 163 4.94 17.98 -4.30
C PHE A 163 4.03 19.13 -3.85
N ARG A 164 4.46 19.97 -2.89
CA ARG A 164 3.64 21.03 -2.30
C ARG A 164 2.86 21.86 -3.32
N LYS A 165 3.52 22.29 -4.42
CA LYS A 165 2.89 23.12 -5.46
C LYS A 165 1.76 22.39 -6.21
N LEU A 166 1.83 21.06 -6.34
CA LEU A 166 0.77 20.26 -6.94
C LEU A 166 -0.35 20.00 -5.92
N ILE A 167 0.00 19.69 -4.67
CA ILE A 167 -0.97 19.46 -3.58
C ILE A 167 -1.84 20.71 -3.34
N TYR A 168 -1.28 21.92 -3.44
CA TYR A 168 -2.06 23.16 -3.36
C TYR A 168 -3.00 23.41 -4.55
N ARG A 169 -2.80 22.71 -5.68
CA ARG A 169 -3.64 22.82 -6.89
C ARG A 169 -4.73 21.75 -6.96
N THR A 170 -4.67 20.74 -6.09
CA THR A 170 -5.69 19.71 -5.92
C THR A 170 -6.66 20.12 -4.81
N GLU A 171 -7.68 19.29 -4.55
CA GLU A 171 -8.63 19.50 -3.46
C GLU A 171 -8.01 19.18 -2.10
N ILE A 172 -7.15 20.08 -1.60
CA ILE A 172 -6.38 19.92 -0.35
C ILE A 172 -7.26 19.64 0.87
N LEU A 173 -8.51 20.12 0.89
CA LEU A 173 -9.44 19.88 1.99
C LEU A 173 -9.70 18.38 2.24
N VAL A 174 -9.78 17.58 1.18
CA VAL A 174 -10.00 16.13 1.30
C VAL A 174 -8.76 15.44 1.87
N LEU A 175 -7.56 15.91 1.49
CA LEU A 175 -6.30 15.42 2.06
C LEU A 175 -6.17 15.79 3.53
N ILE A 176 -6.51 17.03 3.92
CA ILE A 176 -6.51 17.45 5.32
C ILE A 176 -7.48 16.59 6.13
N LEU A 177 -8.67 16.30 5.60
CA LEU A 177 -9.62 15.43 6.27
C LEU A 177 -9.07 14.02 6.50
N ALA A 178 -8.37 13.45 5.51
CA ALA A 178 -7.69 12.17 5.65
C ALA A 178 -6.66 12.20 6.80
N LEU A 179 -5.83 13.25 6.85
CA LEU A 179 -4.82 13.42 7.90
C LEU A 179 -5.43 13.62 9.29
N VAL A 180 -6.54 14.35 9.39
CA VAL A 180 -7.28 14.52 10.65
C VAL A 180 -7.79 13.17 11.15
N PHE A 181 -8.38 12.35 10.28
CA PHE A 181 -8.85 11.03 10.68
C PHE A 181 -7.72 10.07 11.08
N PHE A 182 -6.60 10.03 10.34
CA PHE A 182 -5.44 9.27 10.77
C PHE A 182 -4.89 9.75 12.11
N PHE A 183 -4.82 11.07 12.32
CA PHE A 183 -4.39 11.62 13.60
C PHE A 183 -5.35 11.23 14.74
N MET A 184 -6.67 11.27 14.51
CA MET A 184 -7.65 10.83 15.51
C MET A 184 -7.52 9.33 15.82
N SER A 185 -7.22 8.49 14.83
CA SER A 185 -6.91 7.07 15.06
C SER A 185 -5.73 6.90 16.02
N LEU A 186 -4.62 7.62 15.78
CA LEU A 186 -3.44 7.60 16.66
C LEU A 186 -3.74 8.13 18.07
N VAL A 187 -4.63 9.11 18.18
CA VAL A 187 -5.06 9.62 19.49
C VAL A 187 -5.84 8.55 20.25
N VAL A 188 -6.72 7.80 19.59
CA VAL A 188 -7.49 6.72 20.23
C VAL A 188 -6.58 5.59 20.68
N ASP A 189 -5.59 5.22 19.88
CA ASP A 189 -4.60 4.17 20.19
C ASP A 189 -3.83 4.44 21.50
N VAL A 190 -3.53 5.71 21.80
CA VAL A 190 -2.87 6.12 23.07
C VAL A 190 -3.83 6.09 24.28
N LEU A 191 -5.15 6.05 24.05
CA LEU A 191 -6.14 5.97 25.14
C LEU A 191 -6.23 4.54 25.69
N PRO A 192 -6.67 4.36 26.95
CA PRO A 192 -6.82 3.03 27.53
C PRO A 192 -7.75 2.11 26.70
N GLU A 193 -7.26 0.92 26.36
CA GLU A 193 -8.00 -0.11 25.59
C GLU A 193 -9.32 -0.53 26.26
N ASN A 194 -9.43 -0.36 27.59
CA ASN A 194 -10.64 -0.68 28.35
C ASN A 194 -11.79 0.32 28.12
N MET A 195 -11.55 1.41 27.38
CA MET A 195 -12.60 2.35 27.00
C MET A 195 -13.62 1.68 26.07
N LYS A 196 -14.91 1.85 26.38
CA LYS A 196 -15.99 1.32 25.54
C LYS A 196 -15.88 1.89 24.12
N GLY A 197 -15.79 1.00 23.14
CA GLY A 197 -15.72 1.37 21.73
C GLY A 197 -14.33 1.79 21.25
N HIS A 198 -13.28 1.58 22.04
CA HIS A 198 -11.88 1.87 21.66
C HIS A 198 -11.56 1.38 20.23
N TYR A 199 -11.67 0.08 19.98
CA TYR A 199 -11.41 -0.51 18.65
C TYR A 199 -12.33 0.01 17.55
N ILE A 200 -13.60 0.33 17.85
CA ILE A 200 -14.53 0.86 16.84
C ILE A 200 -14.11 2.28 16.42
N LEU A 201 -13.68 3.09 17.38
CA LEU A 201 -13.23 4.46 17.12
C LEU A 201 -11.89 4.46 16.40
N GLU A 202 -10.94 3.68 16.88
CA GLU A 202 -9.61 3.56 16.30
C GLU A 202 -9.68 3.08 14.83
N GLU A 203 -10.21 1.88 14.60
CA GLU A 203 -10.35 1.29 13.27
C GLU A 203 -11.29 2.11 12.38
N GLY A 204 -12.34 2.69 12.97
CA GLY A 204 -13.28 3.55 12.26
C GLY A 204 -12.62 4.82 11.73
N PHE A 205 -11.81 5.49 12.55
CA PHE A 205 -11.04 6.66 12.12
C PHE A 205 -9.95 6.28 11.11
N LYS A 206 -9.26 5.15 11.28
CA LYS A 206 -8.31 4.63 10.29
C LYS A 206 -8.98 4.42 8.93
N LEU A 207 -10.14 3.75 8.90
CA LEU A 207 -10.90 3.52 7.68
C LEU A 207 -11.38 4.82 7.03
N LEU A 208 -11.88 5.79 7.80
CA LEU A 208 -12.29 7.10 7.30
C LEU A 208 -11.10 7.88 6.71
N GLY A 209 -9.92 7.77 7.32
CA GLY A 209 -8.66 8.30 6.81
C GLY A 209 -8.31 7.71 5.45
N ILE A 210 -8.32 6.38 5.34
CA ILE A 210 -8.05 5.66 4.09
C ILE A 210 -9.06 6.02 2.99
N ALA A 211 -10.35 6.04 3.30
CA ALA A 211 -11.41 6.39 2.36
C ALA A 211 -11.26 7.84 1.85
N SER A 212 -10.90 8.76 2.74
CA SER A 212 -10.64 10.17 2.38
C SER A 212 -9.39 10.28 1.50
N LEU A 213 -8.33 9.54 1.82
CA LEU A 213 -7.10 9.51 1.02
C LEU A 213 -7.34 8.96 -0.39
N MET A 214 -8.10 7.87 -0.51
CA MET A 214 -8.54 7.29 -1.79
C MET A 214 -9.35 8.31 -2.59
N THR A 215 -10.31 8.97 -1.94
CA THR A 215 -11.14 10.01 -2.55
C THR A 215 -10.28 11.19 -3.07
N TYR A 216 -9.29 11.62 -2.29
CA TYR A 216 -8.37 12.68 -2.70
C TYR A 216 -7.62 12.30 -3.99
N TYR A 217 -7.06 11.10 -4.08
CA TYR A 217 -6.33 10.66 -5.27
C TYR A 217 -7.23 10.45 -6.48
N VAL A 218 -8.45 9.92 -6.30
CA VAL A 218 -9.45 9.81 -7.37
C VAL A 218 -9.80 11.20 -7.93
N LYS A 219 -10.04 12.18 -7.06
CA LYS A 219 -10.34 13.57 -7.47
C LYS A 219 -9.17 14.23 -8.18
N ALA A 220 -7.94 14.08 -7.66
CA ALA A 220 -6.73 14.59 -8.30
C ALA A 220 -6.53 13.98 -9.69
N CYS A 221 -6.75 12.67 -9.84
CA CYS A 221 -6.77 11.97 -11.12
C CYS A 221 -7.81 12.58 -12.06
N TYR A 222 -9.07 12.65 -11.63
CA TYR A 222 -10.17 13.17 -12.44
C TYR A 222 -9.90 14.61 -12.93
N GLN A 223 -9.43 15.49 -12.05
CA GLN A 223 -9.06 16.86 -12.38
C GLN A 223 -8.01 16.93 -13.49
N LYS A 224 -7.04 15.99 -13.50
CA LYS A 224 -5.99 15.95 -14.51
C LYS A 224 -6.45 15.26 -15.80
N ALA A 225 -7.16 14.14 -15.69
CA ALA A 225 -7.69 13.38 -16.83
C ALA A 225 -8.67 14.23 -17.66
N LYS A 226 -9.54 15.02 -17.01
CA LYS A 226 -10.45 15.95 -17.70
C LYS A 226 -9.75 16.99 -18.57
N LYS A 227 -8.48 17.32 -18.30
CA LYS A 227 -7.70 18.25 -19.12
C LYS A 227 -7.00 17.57 -20.31
N LEU A 228 -6.98 16.24 -20.35
CA LEU A 228 -6.38 15.45 -21.41
C LEU A 228 -7.41 14.97 -22.45
N LEU A 229 -8.69 14.95 -22.07
CA LEU A 229 -9.85 14.68 -22.94
C LEU A 229 -10.39 16.00 -23.52
#